data_AF-A0A2T7M5Q3-F1
#
_entry.id   AF-A0A2T7M5Q3-F1
#
_cell.length_a   1.000
_cell.length_b   1.000
_cell.length_c   1.000
_cell.angle_alpha   90.00
_cell.angle_beta   90.00
_cell.angle_gamma   90.00
#
_symmetry.space_group_name_H-M   'P 1'
#
loop_
_entity.id
_entity.type
_entity.pdbx_description
1 polymer ?
#
loop_
_entity_poly.entity_id
_entity_poly.type
_entity_poly.pdbx_seq_one_letter_code
_entity_poly.pdbx_strand_id
1 'polypeptide(L)'
;MARVRYIGAEPVTVPELGDRTVQPDEIVEVPDARFDGYVCQPTAWEAVEDPKKDPEPETPPAPLKKTPSAVKAAVAPKEVR
;
A
#
# COMPACT_ATOMS: atom_id res chain seq x y z
N MET A 1 13.95 10.71 -6.53
CA MET A 1 13.26 9.55 -7.13
C MET A 1 13.47 8.39 -6.19
N ALA A 2 12.44 7.59 -5.93
CA ALA A 2 12.47 6.43 -5.05
C ALA A 2 12.27 5.14 -5.84
N ARG A 3 12.71 3.99 -5.31
CA ARG A 3 12.51 2.69 -5.97
C ARG A 3 11.68 1.76 -5.13
N VAL A 4 10.62 1.24 -5.75
CA VAL A 4 9.74 0.24 -5.16
C VAL A 4 9.77 -1.03 -6.00
N ARG A 5 9.73 -2.17 -5.33
CA ARG A 5 9.56 -3.47 -5.96
C ARG A 5 8.11 -3.87 -5.88
N TYR A 6 7.56 -4.32 -6.99
CA TYR A 6 6.26 -4.95 -6.99
C TYR A 6 6.38 -6.38 -6.47
N ILE A 7 5.66 -6.72 -5.40
CA ILE A 7 5.68 -8.05 -4.78
C ILE A 7 4.30 -8.74 -4.88
N GLY A 8 3.35 -8.13 -5.59
CA GLY A 8 2.05 -8.72 -5.83
C GLY A 8 2.09 -9.90 -6.80
N ALA A 9 1.07 -10.75 -6.75
CA ALA A 9 0.99 -11.98 -7.55
C ALA A 9 0.58 -11.74 -9.01
N GLU A 10 -0.08 -10.62 -9.31
CA GLU A 10 -0.63 -10.31 -10.63
C GLU A 10 0.00 -9.04 -11.20
N PRO A 11 0.26 -8.94 -12.52
CA PRO A 11 0.82 -7.72 -13.09
C PRO A 11 -0.06 -6.49 -12.81
N VAL A 12 0.56 -5.37 -12.46
CA VAL A 12 -0.15 -4.12 -12.13
C VAL A 12 0.24 -3.00 -13.08
N THR A 13 -0.72 -2.17 -13.47
CA THR A 13 -0.45 -0.98 -14.28
C THR A 13 -0.12 0.21 -13.39
N VAL A 14 1.00 0.87 -13.65
CA VAL A 14 1.46 2.05 -12.91
C VAL A 14 1.30 3.29 -13.80
N PRO A 15 0.31 4.16 -13.52
CA PRO A 15 0.08 5.39 -14.30
C PRO A 15 1.26 6.35 -14.27
N GLU A 16 1.97 6.39 -13.13
CA GLU A 16 3.11 7.30 -12.91
C GLU A 16 4.31 6.96 -13.83
N LEU A 17 4.33 5.77 -14.45
CA LEU A 17 5.30 5.35 -15.47
C LEU A 17 4.77 5.48 -16.91
N GLY A 18 3.68 6.21 -17.11
CA GLY A 18 2.98 6.29 -18.39
C GLY A 18 2.17 5.03 -18.69
N ASP A 19 1.40 4.57 -17.70
CA ASP A 19 0.54 3.38 -17.80
C ASP A 19 1.30 2.09 -18.13
N ARG A 20 2.53 1.98 -17.63
CA ARG A 20 3.36 0.80 -17.82
C ARG A 20 2.88 -0.36 -16.95
N THR A 21 2.81 -1.55 -17.53
CA THR A 21 2.57 -2.79 -16.78
C THR A 21 3.85 -3.26 -16.09
N VAL A 22 3.77 -3.46 -14.78
CA VAL A 22 4.83 -3.92 -13.89
C VAL A 22 4.57 -5.37 -13.52
N GLN A 23 5.60 -6.20 -13.69
CA GLN A 23 5.54 -7.63 -13.37
C GLN A 23 5.81 -7.88 -11.88
N PRO A 24 5.37 -9.03 -11.32
CA PRO A 24 5.84 -9.52 -10.03
C PRO A 24 7.37 -9.49 -9.95
N ASP A 25 7.89 -9.08 -8.80
CA ASP A 25 9.31 -8.88 -8.50
C ASP A 25 10.04 -7.78 -9.29
N GLU A 26 9.35 -7.06 -10.18
CA GLU A 26 9.94 -5.97 -10.95
C GLU A 26 10.15 -4.72 -10.07
N ILE A 27 11.31 -4.08 -10.23
CA ILE A 27 11.66 -2.85 -9.53
C ILE A 27 11.38 -1.67 -10.45
N VAL A 28 10.63 -0.70 -9.95
CA VAL A 28 10.27 0.51 -10.67
C VAL A 28 10.65 1.77 -9.90
N GLU A 29 11.00 2.80 -10.66
CA GLU A 29 11.34 4.11 -10.12
C GLU A 29 10.12 5.02 -10.14
N VAL A 30 9.71 5.51 -8.97
CA VAL A 30 8.55 6.38 -8.81
C VAL A 30 8.97 7.73 -8.21
N PRO A 31 8.18 8.79 -8.42
CA PRO A 31 8.41 10.06 -7.73
C PRO A 31 8.34 9.87 -6.21
N ASP A 32 9.25 10.50 -5.46
CA ASP A 32 9.34 10.36 -3.99
C ASP A 32 8.03 10.76 -3.29
N ALA A 33 7.29 11.71 -3.87
CA ALA A 33 5.97 12.14 -3.39
C ALA A 33 4.90 11.04 -3.43
N ARG A 34 5.09 10.00 -4.25
CA ARG A 34 4.17 8.85 -4.37
C ARG A 34 4.67 7.60 -3.67
N PHE A 35 5.96 7.54 -3.32
CA PHE A 35 6.60 6.39 -2.67
C PHE A 35 5.80 5.87 -1.47
N ASP A 36 5.39 6.78 -0.57
CA ASP A 36 4.60 6.48 0.63
C ASP A 36 3.31 5.69 0.32
N GLY A 37 2.58 6.08 -0.74
CA GLY A 37 1.35 5.43 -1.16
C GLY A 37 1.55 4.00 -1.68
N TYR A 38 2.74 3.68 -2.20
CA TYR A 38 3.11 2.33 -2.60
C TYR A 38 3.52 1.51 -1.37
N VAL A 39 4.46 1.99 -0.56
CA VAL A 39 5.01 1.23 0.58
C VAL A 39 4.00 1.02 1.71
N CYS A 40 2.94 1.84 1.80
CA CYS A 40 1.80 1.61 2.69
C CYS A 40 0.97 0.37 2.30
N GLN A 41 1.24 -0.23 1.13
CA GLN A 41 0.61 -1.46 0.65
C GLN A 41 1.61 -2.63 0.67
N PRO A 42 1.96 -3.18 1.86
CA PRO A 42 3.02 -4.18 2.03
C PRO A 42 2.72 -5.54 1.40
N THR A 43 1.52 -5.74 0.83
CA THR A 43 1.16 -6.94 0.07
C THR A 43 1.44 -6.79 -1.42
N ALA A 44 1.50 -5.55 -1.92
CA ALA A 44 1.67 -5.25 -3.34
C ALA A 44 3.05 -4.64 -3.63
N TRP A 45 3.62 -3.88 -2.69
CA TRP A 45 4.84 -3.11 -2.92
C TRP A 45 5.82 -3.21 -1.74
N GLU A 46 7.10 -3.19 -2.07
CA GLU A 46 8.23 -3.22 -1.13
C GLU A 46 9.19 -2.05 -1.43
N ALA A 47 9.66 -1.37 -0.38
CA ALA A 47 10.68 -0.33 -0.49
C ALA A 47 12.04 -0.95 -0.81
N VAL A 48 12.60 -0.65 -1.99
CA VAL A 48 13.96 -1.12 -2.36
C VAL A 48 14.99 -0.04 -2.07
N GLU A 49 14.71 1.19 -2.51
CA GLU A 49 15.57 2.33 -2.29
C GLU A 49 14.72 3.47 -1.76
N ASP A 50 15.00 3.84 -0.51
CA ASP A 50 14.33 4.94 0.15
C ASP A 50 14.63 6.23 -0.65
N PRO A 51 13.63 7.11 -0.86
CA PRO A 51 13.89 8.42 -1.45
C PRO A 51 15.09 9.05 -0.74
N LYS A 52 16.00 9.69 -1.49
CA LYS A 52 17.05 10.54 -0.91
C LYS A 52 16.40 11.75 -0.21
N LYS A 53 15.72 11.51 0.89
CA LYS A 53 15.59 12.46 1.97
C LYS A 53 16.82 12.26 2.82
N ASP A 54 17.54 13.35 3.04
CA ASP A 54 18.51 13.49 4.11
C ASP A 54 18.07 12.73 5.37
N PRO A 55 19.03 12.13 6.11
CA PRO A 55 18.74 11.30 7.26
C PRO A 55 18.24 12.17 8.41
N GLU A 56 16.94 12.43 8.47
CA GLU A 56 16.27 12.73 9.73
C GLU A 56 15.80 11.40 10.32
N PRO A 57 16.34 10.99 11.48
CA PRO A 57 15.81 9.85 12.22
C PRO A 57 14.41 10.21 12.74
N GLU A 58 13.71 9.23 13.33
CA GLU A 58 12.43 9.40 14.05
C GLU A 58 11.19 9.34 13.12
N THR A 59 10.54 8.20 12.91
CA THR A 59 9.82 7.42 13.93
C THR A 59 9.27 6.15 13.27
N PRO A 60 9.41 4.96 13.88
CA PRO A 60 8.74 3.76 13.39
C PRO A 60 7.21 3.99 13.43
N PRO A 61 6.44 3.63 12.38
CA PRO A 61 4.99 3.67 12.47
C PRO A 61 4.59 2.69 13.57
N ALA A 62 4.00 3.24 14.63
CA ALA A 62 3.45 2.47 15.73
C ALA A 62 2.55 1.35 15.18
N PRO A 63 2.61 0.14 15.75
CA PRO A 63 1.79 -0.97 15.30
C PRO A 63 0.33 -0.57 15.42
N LEU A 64 -0.36 -0.42 14.27
CA LEU A 64 -1.79 -0.21 14.22
C LEU A 64 -2.45 -1.41 14.89
N LYS A 65 -2.88 -1.16 16.13
CA LYS A 65 -3.63 -2.07 16.97
C LYS A 65 -4.83 -2.55 16.19
N LYS A 66 -4.91 -3.88 16.07
CA LYS A 66 -6.06 -4.67 15.61
C LYS A 66 -7.38 -3.97 15.97
N THR A 67 -8.09 -3.45 14.98
CA THR A 67 -9.52 -3.18 15.11
C THR A 67 -10.25 -4.52 15.05
N PRO A 68 -11.06 -4.87 16.06
CA PRO A 68 -11.85 -6.09 16.03
C PRO A 68 -12.94 -6.01 14.96
N SER A 69 -13.11 -7.12 14.24
CA SER A 69 -14.26 -7.40 13.37
C SER A 69 -15.58 -7.05 14.08
N ALA A 70 -16.23 -5.99 13.61
CA ALA A 70 -17.65 -5.80 13.83
C ALA A 70 -18.40 -6.55 12.73
N VAL A 71 -18.67 -7.84 12.97
CA VAL A 71 -19.75 -8.54 12.26
C VAL A 71 -20.70 -9.08 13.31
N LYS A 72 -21.69 -8.26 13.65
CA LYS A 72 -22.98 -8.76 14.15
C LYS A 72 -24.09 -7.94 13.51
N ALA A 73 -24.35 -8.25 12.23
CA ALA A 73 -25.64 -7.96 11.62
C ALA A 73 -26.66 -8.95 12.20
N ALA A 74 -27.55 -8.47 13.06
CA ALA A 74 -28.72 -9.22 13.50
C ALA A 74 -29.85 -8.26 13.92
N VAL A 75 -30.93 -8.31 13.13
CA VAL A 75 -32.34 -8.16 13.54
C VAL A 75 -32.93 -6.74 13.57
N ALA A 76 -33.69 -6.39 12.52
CA ALA A 76 -35.15 -6.14 12.55
C ALA A 76 -35.56 -5.35 11.28
N PRO A 77 -36.69 -5.70 10.65
CA PRO A 77 -37.86 -4.89 10.98
C PRO A 77 -39.06 -5.73 11.46
N LYS A 78 -39.74 -5.18 12.46
CA LYS A 78 -41.05 -5.60 12.94
C LYS A 78 -42.08 -5.18 11.89
N GLU A 79 -42.86 -6.12 11.36
CA GLU A 79 -44.25 -5.88 10.97
C GLU A 79 -44.97 -7.22 10.73
N VAL A 80 -45.94 -7.56 11.59
CA VAL A 80 -47.15 -8.25 11.15
C VAL A 80 -48.30 -7.78 12.03
N ARG A 81 -49.35 -7.38 11.33
CA ARG A 81 -50.64 -6.91 11.83
C ARG A 81 -51.61 -8.09 11.87
#